data_AF-H6N2M8-F1
#
_entry.id   AF-H6N2M8-F1
#
_cell.length_a   1.000
_cell.length_b   1.000
_cell.length_c   1.000
_cell.angle_alpha   90.00
_cell.angle_beta   90.00
_cell.angle_gamma   90.00
#
_symmetry.space_group_name_H-M   'P 1'
#
loop_
_entity.id
_entity.type
_entity.pdbx_description
1 polymer ?
#
loop_
_entity_poly.entity_id
_entity_poly.type
_entity_poly.pdbx_seq_one_letter_code
_entity_poly.pdbx_strand_id
1 'polypeptide(L)'
;MRTETPRWLGGTMTVINNKQQQMIDFETSWYTLGGGSSREITEQFGLTDRDFFAQVDQLVDEAPPSGLSNSELRRMRQVIRRRLWMAR
;
A
#
# COMPACT_ATOMS: atom_id res chain seq x y z
N MET A 1 31.46 28.83 -22.45
CA MET A 1 30.40 29.34 -21.55
C MET A 1 29.74 28.15 -20.89
N ARG A 2 29.93 27.97 -19.58
CA ARG A 2 29.13 27.01 -18.79
C ARG A 2 27.78 27.67 -18.52
N THR A 3 26.71 27.03 -18.94
CA THR A 3 25.36 27.36 -18.48
C THR A 3 24.95 26.30 -17.48
N GLU A 4 25.23 26.58 -16.20
CA GLU A 4 24.54 25.91 -15.10
C GLU A 4 23.22 26.64 -14.86
N THR A 5 22.10 25.89 -14.74
CA THR A 5 20.91 26.05 -13.86
C THR A 5 19.61 25.54 -14.53
N PRO A 6 18.58 25.06 -13.77
CA PRO A 6 18.43 25.02 -12.31
C PRO A 6 18.07 23.64 -11.69
N ARG A 7 18.45 23.53 -10.41
CA ARG A 7 17.94 22.59 -9.40
C ARG A 7 16.44 22.87 -9.18
N TRP A 8 15.61 21.82 -8.99
CA TRP A 8 14.17 21.80 -8.65
C TRP A 8 13.14 21.60 -9.78
N LEU A 9 12.86 20.33 -10.08
CA LEU A 9 11.51 19.78 -9.92
C LEU A 9 11.71 18.59 -8.95
N GLY A 10 11.50 18.67 -7.62
CA GLY A 10 10.51 19.47 -6.91
C GLY A 10 9.19 18.73 -6.74
N GLY A 11 9.23 17.41 -6.51
CA GLY A 11 8.09 16.59 -6.13
C GLY A 11 8.53 15.15 -6.10
N THR A 12 8.54 14.51 -4.93
CA THR A 12 8.62 13.05 -4.84
C THR A 12 7.38 12.51 -5.51
N MET A 13 7.45 12.31 -6.82
CA MET A 13 6.54 11.42 -7.51
C MET A 13 6.87 10.08 -6.88
N THR A 14 6.12 9.70 -5.85
CA THR A 14 6.16 8.36 -5.28
C THR A 14 5.69 7.49 -6.42
N VAL A 15 6.61 7.14 -7.31
CA VAL A 15 6.40 6.10 -8.32
C VAL A 15 6.20 4.89 -7.44
N ILE A 16 4.93 4.56 -7.18
CA ILE A 16 4.55 3.32 -6.54
C ILE A 16 5.33 2.26 -7.31
N ASN A 17 6.33 1.68 -6.65
CA ASN A 17 7.16 0.65 -7.22
C ASN A 17 6.21 -0.48 -7.67
N ASN A 18 6.49 -1.18 -8.78
CA ASN A 18 5.59 -2.22 -9.31
C ASN A 18 5.11 -3.20 -8.22
N LYS A 19 5.97 -3.52 -7.24
CA LYS A 19 5.61 -4.33 -6.07
C LYS A 19 4.58 -3.65 -5.16
N GLN A 20 4.75 -2.37 -4.85
CA GLN A 20 3.81 -1.61 -4.01
C GLN A 20 2.43 -1.51 -4.68
N GLN A 21 2.37 -1.35 -6.00
CA GLN A 21 1.09 -1.32 -6.73
C GLN A 21 0.41 -2.68 -6.64
N GLN A 22 1.17 -3.77 -6.83
CA GLN A 22 0.66 -5.12 -6.66
C GLN A 22 0.12 -5.38 -5.24
N MET A 23 0.75 -4.84 -4.20
CA MET A 23 0.25 -4.94 -2.82
C MET A 23 -1.08 -4.23 -2.64
N ILE A 24 -1.24 -3.04 -3.23
CA ILE A 24 -2.50 -2.28 -3.23
C ILE A 24 -3.59 -3.01 -4.01
N ASP A 25 -3.29 -3.49 -5.22
CA ASP A 25 -4.24 -4.21 -6.07
C ASP A 25 -4.72 -5.51 -5.40
N PHE A 26 -3.78 -6.22 -4.76
CA PHE A 26 -4.08 -7.38 -3.95
C PHE A 26 -5.04 -7.02 -2.82
N GLU A 27 -4.70 -6.08 -1.93
CA GLU A 27 -5.59 -5.75 -0.82
C GLU A 27 -6.93 -5.17 -1.27
N THR A 28 -6.97 -4.43 -2.38
CA THR A 28 -8.22 -3.95 -3.02
C THR A 28 -9.14 -5.11 -3.41
N SER A 29 -8.59 -6.25 -3.81
CA SER A 29 -9.36 -7.44 -4.16
C SER A 29 -9.89 -8.20 -2.93
N TRP A 30 -9.26 -8.03 -1.75
CA TRP A 30 -9.48 -8.87 -0.58
C TRP A 30 -10.06 -8.16 0.65
N TYR A 31 -10.02 -6.82 0.73
CA TYR A 31 -10.43 -6.10 1.95
C TYR A 31 -11.90 -6.37 2.34
N THR A 32 -12.78 -6.67 1.38
CA THR A 32 -14.18 -7.01 1.68
C THR A 32 -14.33 -8.33 2.44
N LEU A 33 -13.36 -9.24 2.27
CA LEU A 33 -13.26 -10.56 2.88
C LEU A 33 -12.40 -10.56 4.17
N GLY A 34 -11.88 -9.40 4.59
CA GLY A 34 -11.01 -9.29 5.76
C GLY A 34 -9.51 -9.31 5.46
N GLY A 35 -9.14 -9.09 4.19
CA GLY A 35 -7.75 -9.03 3.71
C GLY A 35 -7.26 -10.39 3.21
N GLY A 36 -6.17 -10.37 2.44
CA GLY A 36 -5.64 -11.59 1.83
C GLY A 36 -5.13 -12.63 2.85
N SER A 37 -5.00 -13.88 2.39
CA SER A 37 -4.51 -14.96 3.25
C SER A 37 -3.02 -14.84 3.54
N SER A 38 -2.58 -15.27 4.72
CA SER A 38 -1.15 -15.24 5.10
C SER A 38 -0.27 -16.07 4.16
N ARG A 39 -0.82 -17.17 3.64
CA ARG A 39 -0.16 -18.04 2.66
C ARG A 39 0.09 -17.30 1.35
N GLU A 40 -0.93 -16.67 0.77
CA GLU A 40 -0.79 -15.91 -0.48
C GLU A 40 0.12 -14.70 -0.30
N ILE A 41 0.05 -14.02 0.84
CA ILE A 41 0.95 -12.91 1.17
C ILE A 41 2.42 -13.38 1.16
N THR A 42 2.69 -14.53 1.79
CA THR A 42 4.03 -15.12 1.83
C THR A 42 4.47 -15.56 0.43
N GLU A 43 3.62 -16.28 -0.30
CA GLU A 43 3.94 -16.84 -1.62
C GLU A 43 4.16 -15.75 -2.69
N GLN A 44 3.36 -14.67 -2.67
CA GLN A 44 3.44 -13.61 -3.70
C GLN A 44 4.47 -12.52 -3.36
N PHE A 45 4.58 -12.13 -2.08
CA PHE A 45 5.38 -10.96 -1.69
C PHE A 45 6.64 -11.31 -0.90
N GLY A 46 6.75 -12.56 -0.40
CA GLY A 46 7.84 -13.00 0.48
C GLY A 46 7.86 -12.28 1.83
N LEU A 47 6.69 -11.81 2.29
CA LEU A 47 6.53 -11.02 3.51
C LEU A 47 5.74 -11.79 4.57
N THR A 48 5.98 -11.45 5.83
CA THR A 48 5.05 -11.80 6.91
C THR A 48 3.79 -10.95 6.80
N ASP A 49 2.69 -11.40 7.40
CA ASP A 49 1.47 -10.59 7.51
C ASP A 49 1.76 -9.20 8.09
N ARG A 50 2.57 -9.14 9.15
CA ARG A 50 2.89 -7.88 9.81
C ARG A 50 3.59 -6.91 8.87
N ASP A 51 4.61 -7.37 8.15
CA ASP A 51 5.38 -6.52 7.22
C ASP A 51 4.54 -6.11 6.01
N PHE A 52 3.70 -7.02 5.50
CA PHE A 52 2.79 -6.73 4.40
C PHE A 52 1.77 -5.66 4.80
N PHE A 53 1.02 -5.88 5.87
CA PHE A 53 -0.03 -4.95 6.28
C PHE A 53 0.54 -3.62 6.79
N ALA A 54 1.77 -3.57 7.31
CA ALA A 54 2.43 -2.32 7.67
C ALA A 54 2.78 -1.49 6.42
N GLN A 55 3.31 -2.13 5.38
CA GLN A 55 3.59 -1.45 4.11
C GLN A 55 2.31 -0.97 3.43
N VAL A 56 1.25 -1.79 3.41
CA VAL A 56 -0.04 -1.37 2.84
C VAL A 56 -0.65 -0.22 3.62
N ASP A 57 -0.55 -0.19 4.96
CA ASP A 57 -1.02 0.94 5.77
C ASP A 57 -0.35 2.26 5.36
N GLN A 58 0.98 2.23 5.19
CA GLN A 58 1.75 3.39 4.72
C GLN A 58 1.34 3.82 3.31
N LEU A 59 1.25 2.88 2.36
CA LEU A 59 0.89 3.18 0.98
C LEU A 59 -0.51 3.80 0.86
N VAL A 60 -1.48 3.24 1.58
CA VAL A 60 -2.87 3.74 1.60
C VAL A 60 -2.95 5.12 2.26
N ASP A 61 -2.04 5.45 3.17
CA ASP A 61 -1.96 6.76 3.82
C ASP A 61 -1.35 7.82 2.91
N GLU A 62 -0.22 7.50 2.27
CA GLU A 62 0.51 8.42 1.40
C GLU A 62 -0.20 8.68 0.07
N ALA A 63 -0.74 7.62 -0.55
CA ALA A 63 -1.39 7.66 -1.86
C ALA A 63 -2.63 6.75 -1.88
N PRO A 64 -3.77 7.23 -1.36
CA PRO A 64 -5.00 6.45 -1.33
C PRO A 64 -5.41 5.96 -2.72
N PRO A 65 -5.86 4.69 -2.89
CA PRO A 65 -6.32 4.18 -4.17
C PRO A 65 -7.49 5.01 -4.71
N SER A 66 -7.32 5.66 -5.86
CA SER A 66 -8.30 6.60 -6.43
C SER A 66 -9.60 5.94 -6.89
N GLY A 67 -9.61 4.62 -7.06
CA GLY A 67 -10.79 3.85 -7.47
C GLY A 67 -11.75 3.51 -6.32
N LEU A 68 -11.37 3.78 -5.07
CA LEU A 68 -12.21 3.50 -3.90
C LEU A 68 -12.95 4.76 -3.43
N SER A 69 -14.23 4.61 -3.10
CA SER A 69 -14.97 5.64 -2.38
C SER A 69 -14.42 5.81 -0.95
N ASN A 70 -14.74 6.94 -0.32
CA ASN A 70 -14.33 7.22 1.07
C ASN A 70 -14.80 6.15 2.08
N SER A 71 -15.96 5.53 1.85
CA SER A 71 -16.47 4.46 2.71
C SER A 71 -15.70 3.16 2.53
N GLU A 72 -15.34 2.81 1.30
CA GLU A 72 -14.52 1.65 0.97
C GLU A 72 -13.10 1.79 1.50
N LEU A 73 -12.48 2.97 1.29
CA LEU A 73 -11.17 3.29 1.84
C LEU A 73 -11.16 3.18 3.37
N ARG A 74 -12.21 3.68 4.04
CA ARG A 74 -12.35 3.54 5.50
C ARG A 74 -12.44 2.07 5.91
N ARG A 75 -13.18 1.24 5.17
CA ARG A 75 -13.30 -0.20 5.44
C ARG A 75 -11.97 -0.92 5.25
N MET A 76 -11.24 -0.62 4.18
CA MET A 76 -9.89 -1.16 3.94
C MET A 76 -8.95 -0.82 5.11
N ARG A 77 -8.91 0.45 5.54
CA ARG A 77 -8.09 0.87 6.70
C ARG A 77 -8.47 0.15 8.00
N GLN A 78 -9.75 -0.17 8.20
CA GLN A 78 -10.19 -0.97 9.36
C GLN A 78 -9.64 -2.40 9.32
N VAL A 79 -9.63 -3.02 8.13
CA VAL A 79 -9.07 -4.37 7.92
C VAL A 79 -7.57 -4.38 8.20
N ILE A 80 -6.83 -3.45 7.59
CA ILE A 80 -5.38 -3.32 7.77
C ILE A 80 -5.02 -3.21 9.25
N ARG A 81 -5.67 -2.29 9.99
CA ARG A 81 -5.45 -2.12 11.43
C ARG A 81 -5.76 -3.38 12.24
N ARG A 82 -6.83 -4.09 11.88
CA ARG A 82 -7.18 -5.36 12.54
C ARG A 82 -6.12 -6.43 12.30
N ARG A 83 -5.61 -6.56 11.07
CA ARG A 83 -4.55 -7.51 10.71
C ARG A 83 -3.26 -7.20 11.46
N LEU A 84 -2.89 -5.92 11.53
CA LEU A 84 -1.74 -5.46 12.33
C LEU A 84 -1.88 -5.77 13.82
N TRP A 85 -3.10 -5.65 14.37
CA TRP A 85 -3.35 -6.01 15.78
C TRP A 85 -3.21 -7.51 16.05
N MET A 86 -3.64 -8.37 15.11
CA MET A 86 -3.53 -9.82 15.24
C MET A 86 -2.11 -10.35 15.05
N ALA A 87 -1.31 -9.70 14.19
CA ALA A 87 0.08 -10.06 13.91
C ALA A 87 1.08 -9.47 14.93
N ARG A 88 0.62 -9.20 16.15
CA ARG A 88 1.41 -8.55 17.21
C ARG A 88 2.44 -9.47 17.86
#